data_AF-A0A7S1K264-F1
#
_entry.id   AF-A0A7S1K264-F1
#
_cell.length_a   1.000
_cell.length_b   1.000
_cell.length_c   1.000
_cell.angle_alpha   90.00
_cell.angle_beta   90.00
_cell.angle_gamma   90.00
#
_symmetry.space_group_name_H-M   'P 1'
#
loop_
_entity.id
_entity.type
_entity.pdbx_description
1 polymer ?
#
loop_
_entity_poly.entity_id
_entity_poly.type
_entity_poly.pdbx_seq_one_letter_code
_entity_poly.pdbx_strand_id
1 'polypeptide(L)'
;ICLILWSTAWNTMYNYFFLIIAYREFSRRRDLMRYCGYLLCSEGVRTETLPRNLRLMPRLESSDSQSIRGWMFLRRTLLDWGRKFQLRIQLYSSFFFAANLILILWLVWEMLAEGRLRPLTVVVAGVHNVLLGACMLLLIFKAKGINDMAAIHSLLLYGHQERVTSILTRHVFGIEARQQDAMAAEDDEYNYTHDNNDTNETATDPA
;
A
#
# COMPACT_ATOMS: atom_id res chain seq x y z
N ILE A 1 -11.58 -32.83 -37.11
CA ILE A 1 -11.18 -33.18 -35.72
C ILE A 1 -9.76 -32.69 -35.40
N CYS A 2 -8.72 -33.05 -36.16
CA CYS A 2 -7.34 -32.58 -35.89
C CYS A 2 -7.17 -31.05 -35.85
N LEU A 3 -7.79 -30.29 -36.78
CA LEU A 3 -7.69 -28.82 -36.77
C LEU A 3 -8.34 -28.18 -35.52
N ILE A 4 -9.44 -28.76 -35.03
CA ILE A 4 -10.14 -28.28 -33.84
C ILE A 4 -9.30 -28.57 -32.58
N LEU A 5 -8.71 -29.77 -32.51
CA LEU A 5 -7.79 -30.14 -31.43
C LEU A 5 -6.53 -29.25 -31.43
N TRP A 6 -6.00 -28.94 -32.61
CA TRP A 6 -4.85 -28.04 -32.74
C TRP A 6 -5.19 -26.60 -32.30
N SER A 7 -6.33 -26.08 -32.71
CA SER A 7 -6.80 -24.74 -32.31
C SER A 7 -7.03 -24.63 -30.81
N THR A 8 -7.68 -25.63 -30.21
CA THR A 8 -7.92 -25.67 -28.75
C THR A 8 -6.62 -25.82 -27.95
N ALA A 9 -5.69 -26.65 -28.41
CA ALA A 9 -4.36 -26.77 -27.80
C ALA A 9 -3.59 -25.42 -27.84
N TRP A 10 -3.62 -24.72 -28.96
CA TRP A 10 -2.99 -23.40 -29.06
C TRP A 10 -3.64 -22.37 -28.14
N ASN A 11 -4.97 -22.29 -28.13
CA ASN A 11 -5.70 -21.36 -27.26
C ASN A 11 -5.39 -21.61 -25.77
N THR A 12 -5.35 -22.87 -25.35
CA THR A 12 -5.00 -23.22 -23.97
C THR A 12 -3.55 -22.84 -23.66
N MET A 13 -2.61 -23.07 -24.58
CA MET A 13 -1.21 -22.65 -24.42
C MET A 13 -1.07 -21.13 -24.25
N TYR A 14 -1.78 -20.33 -25.06
CA TYR A 14 -1.81 -18.87 -24.92
C TYR A 14 -2.38 -18.42 -23.59
N ASN A 15 -3.46 -19.06 -23.12
CA ASN A 15 -4.04 -18.77 -21.81
C ASN A 15 -3.04 -19.02 -20.67
N TYR A 16 -2.31 -20.14 -20.70
CA TYR A 16 -1.28 -20.42 -19.70
C TYR A 16 -0.12 -19.43 -19.76
N PHE A 17 0.36 -19.08 -20.95
CA PHE A 17 1.42 -18.10 -21.10
C PHE A 17 1.02 -16.73 -20.55
N PHE A 18 -0.22 -16.31 -20.82
CA PHE A 18 -0.80 -15.09 -20.26
C PHE A 18 -0.85 -15.15 -18.73
N LEU A 19 -1.31 -16.25 -18.14
CA LEU A 19 -1.36 -16.44 -16.69
C LEU A 19 0.04 -16.38 -16.04
N ILE A 20 1.05 -16.98 -16.66
CA ILE A 20 2.44 -16.96 -16.16
C ILE A 20 2.99 -15.53 -16.20
N ILE A 21 2.80 -14.80 -17.30
CA ILE A 21 3.22 -13.41 -17.40
C ILE A 21 2.52 -12.57 -16.34
N ALA A 22 1.20 -12.73 -16.20
CA ALA A 22 0.42 -12.03 -15.19
C ALA A 22 0.97 -12.30 -13.79
N TYR A 23 1.23 -13.57 -13.45
CA TYR A 23 1.81 -13.97 -12.16
C TYR A 23 3.17 -13.32 -11.89
N ARG A 24 4.08 -13.31 -12.87
CA ARG A 24 5.40 -12.66 -12.73
C ARG A 24 5.25 -11.16 -12.52
N GLU A 25 4.37 -10.53 -13.28
CA GLU A 25 4.09 -9.10 -13.18
C GLU A 25 3.50 -8.74 -11.80
N PHE A 26 2.59 -9.55 -11.24
CA PHE A 26 2.09 -9.38 -9.87
C PHE A 26 3.20 -9.44 -8.84
N SER A 27 4.07 -10.43 -8.97
CA SER A 27 5.16 -10.63 -8.02
C SER A 27 6.09 -9.40 -8.02
N ARG A 28 6.49 -8.94 -9.20
CA ARG A 28 7.32 -7.74 -9.38
C ARG A 28 6.67 -6.49 -8.77
N ARG A 29 5.38 -6.27 -9.00
CA ARG A 29 4.65 -5.10 -8.48
C ARG A 29 4.47 -5.13 -6.97
N ARG A 30 4.14 -6.31 -6.43
CA ARG A 30 4.06 -6.51 -4.97
C ARG A 30 5.39 -6.17 -4.32
N ASP A 31 6.49 -6.60 -4.94
CA ASP A 31 7.82 -6.28 -4.43
C ASP A 31 8.08 -4.76 -4.56
N LEU A 32 7.72 -4.11 -5.67
CA LEU A 32 7.81 -2.64 -5.82
C LEU A 32 7.03 -1.87 -4.76
N MET A 33 5.82 -2.32 -4.41
CA MET A 33 5.06 -1.74 -3.31
C MET A 33 5.79 -1.94 -1.98
N ARG A 34 6.33 -3.13 -1.70
CA ARG A 34 7.13 -3.35 -0.48
C ARG A 34 8.35 -2.43 -0.41
N TYR A 35 9.05 -2.22 -1.53
CA TYR A 35 10.15 -1.25 -1.61
C TYR A 35 9.65 0.17 -1.28
N CYS A 36 8.53 0.59 -1.86
CA CYS A 36 7.94 1.91 -1.60
C CYS A 36 7.54 2.09 -0.12
N GLY A 37 6.99 1.06 0.52
CA GLY A 37 6.68 1.08 1.95
C GLY A 37 7.91 1.14 2.83
N TYR A 38 8.97 0.42 2.45
CA TYR A 38 10.25 0.42 3.18
C TYR A 38 10.91 1.80 3.20
N LEU A 39 10.86 2.54 2.09
CA LEU A 39 11.36 3.91 2.03
C LEU A 39 10.72 4.83 3.09
N LEU A 40 9.49 4.53 3.49
CA LEU A 40 8.74 5.30 4.48
C LEU A 40 8.99 4.86 5.94
N CYS A 41 9.51 3.65 6.18
CA CYS A 41 9.76 3.19 7.55
C CYS A 41 10.99 3.90 8.17
N SER A 42 10.72 4.74 9.17
CA SER A 42 11.73 5.32 10.05
C SER A 42 12.34 4.24 10.97
N GLU A 43 13.55 4.49 11.47
CA GLU A 43 14.32 3.59 12.32
C GLU A 43 13.48 2.97 13.44
N GLY A 44 13.37 1.64 13.43
CA GLY A 44 12.73 0.86 14.51
C GLY A 44 11.45 0.10 14.12
N VAL A 45 10.79 0.41 13.01
CA VAL A 45 9.57 -0.32 12.62
C VAL A 45 9.91 -1.61 11.85
N ARG A 46 10.03 -2.73 12.59
CA ARG A 46 10.01 -4.15 12.15
C ARG A 46 10.76 -4.45 10.84
N THR A 47 12.09 -4.41 10.90
CA THR A 47 13.02 -4.88 9.85
C THR A 47 13.17 -6.41 9.79
N GLU A 48 12.60 -7.16 10.74
CA GLU A 48 12.83 -8.61 10.86
C GLU A 48 12.22 -9.44 9.74
N THR A 49 11.09 -9.01 9.17
CA THR A 49 10.40 -9.76 8.10
C THR A 49 10.87 -9.40 6.69
N LEU A 50 11.84 -8.47 6.57
CA LEU A 50 12.30 -8.01 5.26
C LEU A 50 13.40 -8.92 4.67
N PRO A 51 13.34 -9.23 3.36
CA PRO A 51 14.42 -9.86 2.63
C PRO A 51 15.74 -9.11 2.82
N ARG A 52 16.86 -9.82 2.95
CA ARG A 52 18.19 -9.21 3.18
C ARG A 52 18.54 -8.14 2.15
N ASN A 53 18.17 -8.36 0.88
CA ASN A 53 18.46 -7.45 -0.23
C ASN A 53 17.80 -6.07 -0.07
N LEU A 54 16.69 -5.98 0.67
CA LEU A 54 15.97 -4.74 0.92
C LEU A 54 16.60 -3.88 2.01
N ARG A 55 17.39 -4.48 2.92
CA ARG A 55 17.98 -3.78 4.07
C ARG A 55 19.02 -2.73 3.65
N LEU A 56 19.57 -2.88 2.45
CA LEU A 56 20.61 -2.02 1.88
C LEU A 56 20.05 -0.80 1.14
N MET A 57 18.73 -0.69 0.94
CA MET A 57 18.18 0.45 0.23
C MET A 57 18.31 1.74 1.05
N PRO A 58 18.66 2.88 0.40
CA PRO A 58 18.69 4.17 1.06
C PRO A 58 17.28 4.52 1.55
N ARG A 59 17.20 5.13 2.73
CA ARG A 59 15.92 5.56 3.30
C ARG A 59 15.53 6.93 2.76
N LEU A 60 14.24 7.20 2.77
CA LEU A 60 13.74 8.51 2.38
C LEU A 60 14.17 9.54 3.42
N GLU A 61 14.90 10.56 2.98
CA GLU A 61 15.22 11.70 3.83
C GLU A 61 13.98 12.60 3.95
N SER A 62 13.46 12.75 5.16
CA SER A 62 12.25 13.55 5.42
C SER A 62 12.52 15.06 5.46
N SER A 63 13.78 15.49 5.56
CA SER A 63 14.18 16.90 5.47
C SER A 63 14.06 17.43 4.04
N ASP A 64 14.25 16.59 3.02
CA ASP A 64 14.20 17.02 1.63
C ASP A 64 12.78 16.92 1.04
N SER A 65 12.20 18.09 0.76
CA SER A 65 10.89 18.21 0.12
C SER A 65 10.82 17.57 -1.27
N GLN A 66 11.94 17.54 -2.03
CA GLN A 66 11.96 16.95 -3.36
C GLN A 66 11.89 15.43 -3.30
N SER A 67 12.67 14.82 -2.40
CA SER A 67 12.61 13.39 -2.11
C SER A 67 11.20 12.94 -1.73
N ILE A 68 10.52 13.67 -0.83
CA ILE A 68 9.13 13.37 -0.44
C ILE A 68 8.18 13.47 -1.64
N ARG A 69 8.30 14.51 -2.46
CA ARG A 69 7.47 14.66 -3.68
C ARG A 69 7.70 13.52 -4.66
N GLY A 70 8.95 13.14 -4.89
CA GLY A 70 9.32 12.00 -5.75
C GLY A 70 8.73 10.69 -5.25
N TRP A 71 8.84 10.42 -3.95
CA TRP A 71 8.22 9.24 -3.33
C TRP A 71 6.70 9.25 -3.44
N MET A 72 6.04 10.40 -3.21
CA MET A 72 4.59 10.53 -3.37
C MET A 72 4.15 10.25 -4.81
N PHE A 73 4.89 10.77 -5.80
CA PHE A 73 4.62 10.51 -7.21
C PHE A 73 4.77 9.03 -7.56
N LEU A 74 5.85 8.39 -7.07
CA LEU A 74 6.06 6.94 -7.24
C LEU A 74 4.91 6.13 -6.63
N ARG A 75 4.49 6.46 -5.40
CA ARG A 75 3.36 5.79 -4.72
C ARG A 75 2.06 5.95 -5.51
N ARG A 76 1.72 7.16 -5.95
CA ARG A 76 0.51 7.42 -6.75
C ARG A 76 0.53 6.62 -8.05
N THR A 77 1.67 6.61 -8.74
CA THR A 77 1.85 5.81 -9.96
C THR A 77 1.62 4.33 -9.68
N LEU A 78 2.18 3.79 -8.59
CA LEU A 78 1.99 2.40 -8.22
C LEU A 78 0.54 2.05 -7.87
N LEU A 79 -0.16 2.94 -7.19
CA LEU A 79 -1.58 2.76 -6.84
C LEU A 79 -2.47 2.80 -8.09
N ASP A 80 -2.26 3.77 -8.98
CA ASP A 80 -3.04 3.89 -10.22
C ASP A 80 -2.86 2.67 -11.12
N TRP A 81 -1.62 2.19 -11.22
CA TRP A 81 -1.29 0.98 -11.96
C TRP A 81 -1.88 -0.26 -11.29
N GLY A 82 -1.86 -0.32 -9.96
CA GLY A 82 -2.50 -1.37 -9.16
C GLY A 82 -4.00 -1.45 -9.45
N ARG A 83 -4.71 -0.32 -9.37
CA ARG A 83 -6.17 -0.25 -9.58
C ARG A 83 -6.57 -0.63 -11.01
N LYS A 84 -5.91 -0.07 -12.02
CA LYS A 84 -6.18 -0.42 -13.44
C LYS A 84 -5.92 -1.91 -13.70
N PHE A 85 -4.91 -2.48 -13.06
CA PHE A 85 -4.56 -3.89 -13.24
C PHE A 85 -5.51 -4.82 -12.49
N GLN A 86 -5.93 -4.48 -11.27
CA GLN A 86 -6.96 -5.21 -10.54
C GLN A 86 -8.25 -5.31 -11.35
N LEU A 87 -8.66 -4.21 -11.99
CA LEU A 87 -9.82 -4.20 -12.87
C LEU A 87 -9.65 -5.16 -14.06
N ARG A 88 -8.46 -5.22 -14.67
CA ARG A 88 -8.15 -6.19 -15.73
C ARG A 88 -8.28 -7.62 -15.22
N ILE A 89 -7.70 -7.97 -14.07
CA ILE A 89 -7.83 -9.31 -13.49
C ILE A 89 -9.29 -9.64 -13.22
N GLN A 90 -10.04 -8.69 -12.66
CA GLN A 90 -11.44 -8.92 -12.34
C GLN A 90 -12.24 -9.21 -13.60
N LEU A 91 -12.01 -8.47 -14.69
CA LEU A 91 -12.61 -8.75 -16.00
C LEU A 91 -12.21 -10.14 -16.51
N TYR A 92 -10.90 -10.47 -16.51
CA TYR A 92 -10.43 -11.79 -16.93
C TYR A 92 -11.03 -12.90 -16.07
N SER A 93 -11.00 -12.76 -14.75
CA SER A 93 -11.56 -13.71 -13.80
C SER A 93 -13.06 -13.90 -14.01
N SER A 94 -13.80 -12.83 -14.29
CA SER A 94 -15.24 -12.90 -14.57
C SER A 94 -15.52 -13.63 -15.87
N PHE A 95 -14.76 -13.31 -16.93
CA PHE A 95 -14.88 -13.98 -18.23
C PHE A 95 -14.56 -15.48 -18.13
N PHE A 96 -13.45 -15.83 -17.49
CA PHE A 96 -13.05 -17.21 -17.27
C PHE A 96 -14.02 -17.96 -16.36
N PHE A 97 -14.58 -17.32 -15.34
CA PHE A 97 -15.61 -17.91 -14.49
C PHE A 97 -16.87 -18.25 -15.30
N ALA A 98 -17.33 -17.33 -16.14
CA ALA A 98 -18.45 -17.57 -17.05
C ALA A 98 -18.15 -18.71 -18.04
N ALA A 99 -16.95 -18.74 -18.63
CA ALA A 99 -16.53 -19.82 -19.54
C ALA A 99 -16.47 -21.19 -18.83
N ASN A 100 -15.96 -21.25 -17.60
CA ASN A 100 -15.97 -22.47 -16.78
C ASN A 100 -17.40 -22.93 -16.50
N LEU A 101 -18.31 -22.00 -16.18
CA LEU A 101 -19.70 -22.33 -15.92
C LEU A 101 -20.40 -22.90 -17.16
N ILE A 102 -20.14 -22.32 -18.34
CA ILE A 102 -20.63 -22.86 -19.62
C ILE A 102 -20.07 -24.26 -19.87
N LEU A 103 -18.78 -24.50 -19.63
CA LEU A 103 -18.15 -25.82 -19.77
C LEU A 103 -18.77 -26.86 -18.83
N ILE A 104 -19.04 -26.49 -17.58
CA ILE A 104 -19.70 -27.37 -16.61
C ILE A 104 -21.13 -27.69 -17.06
N LEU A 105 -21.90 -26.68 -17.50
CA LEU A 105 -23.25 -26.88 -18.01
C LEU A 105 -23.26 -27.78 -19.25
N TRP A 106 -22.30 -27.60 -20.16
CA TRP A 106 -22.14 -28.45 -21.34
C TRP A 106 -21.82 -29.89 -20.94
N LEU A 107 -20.93 -30.11 -19.97
CA LEU A 107 -20.62 -31.44 -19.45
C LEU A 107 -21.84 -32.12 -18.81
N VAL A 108 -22.62 -31.38 -18.02
CA VAL A 108 -23.86 -31.87 -17.40
C VAL A 108 -24.90 -32.21 -18.47
N TRP A 109 -25.02 -31.38 -19.50
CA TRP A 109 -25.91 -31.64 -20.63
C TRP A 109 -25.53 -32.91 -21.38
N GLU A 110 -24.25 -33.10 -21.72
CA GLU A 110 -23.74 -34.31 -22.38
C GLU A 110 -23.99 -35.56 -21.53
N MET A 111 -23.80 -35.45 -20.21
CA MET A 111 -24.11 -36.53 -19.26
C MET A 111 -25.59 -36.92 -19.28
N LEU A 112 -26.49 -35.93 -19.34
CA LEU A 112 -27.95 -36.16 -19.37
C LEU A 112 -28.44 -36.69 -20.72
N ALA A 113 -27.86 -36.21 -21.82
CA ALA A 113 -28.31 -36.54 -23.17
C ALA A 113 -27.86 -37.93 -23.63
N GLU A 114 -26.60 -38.30 -23.41
CA GLU A 114 -26.05 -39.56 -23.93
C GLU A 114 -26.06 -40.70 -22.90
N GLY A 115 -26.21 -40.38 -21.61
CA GLY A 115 -26.17 -41.36 -20.52
C GLY A 115 -24.83 -42.12 -20.38
N ARG A 116 -23.84 -41.79 -21.21
CA ARG A 116 -22.49 -42.39 -21.23
C ARG A 116 -21.46 -41.29 -21.43
N LEU A 117 -20.68 -41.02 -20.39
CA LEU A 117 -19.57 -40.09 -20.47
C LEU A 117 -18.36 -40.77 -21.08
N ARG A 118 -17.80 -40.18 -22.13
CA ARG A 118 -16.48 -40.60 -22.61
C ARG A 118 -15.44 -40.24 -21.54
N PRO A 119 -14.64 -41.20 -21.03
CA PRO A 119 -13.70 -40.91 -19.96
C PRO A 119 -12.69 -39.81 -20.33
N LEU A 120 -12.35 -39.72 -21.62
CA LEU A 120 -11.43 -38.71 -22.13
C LEU A 120 -12.00 -37.29 -22.02
N THR A 121 -13.29 -37.06 -22.31
CA THR A 121 -13.90 -35.73 -22.18
C THR A 121 -13.99 -35.30 -20.72
N VAL A 122 -14.34 -36.22 -19.82
CA VAL A 122 -14.37 -35.97 -18.37
C VAL A 122 -13.00 -35.61 -17.83
N VAL A 123 -11.96 -36.37 -18.21
CA VAL A 123 -10.59 -36.09 -17.75
C VAL A 123 -10.10 -34.75 -18.30
N VAL A 124 -10.30 -34.47 -19.60
CA VAL A 124 -9.84 -33.21 -20.20
C VAL A 124 -10.59 -32.02 -19.61
N ALA A 125 -11.93 -32.05 -19.59
CA ALA A 125 -12.73 -30.94 -19.06
C ALA A 125 -12.52 -30.76 -17.55
N GLY A 126 -12.47 -31.86 -16.80
CA GLY A 126 -12.27 -31.85 -15.35
C GLY A 126 -10.88 -31.32 -14.97
N VAL A 127 -9.81 -31.92 -15.49
CA VAL A 127 -8.43 -31.50 -15.18
C VAL A 127 -8.19 -30.06 -15.62
N HIS A 128 -8.68 -29.68 -16.81
CA HIS A 128 -8.50 -28.32 -17.30
C HIS A 128 -9.24 -27.30 -16.43
N ASN A 129 -10.51 -27.52 -16.10
CA ASN A 129 -11.28 -26.59 -15.26
C ASN A 129 -10.69 -26.49 -13.83
N VAL A 130 -10.27 -27.62 -13.25
CA VAL A 130 -9.64 -27.63 -11.91
C VAL A 130 -8.32 -26.87 -11.92
N LEU A 131 -7.46 -27.11 -12.91
CA LEU A 131 -6.16 -26.43 -13.02
C LEU A 131 -6.35 -24.92 -13.23
N LEU A 132 -7.28 -24.54 -14.11
CA LEU A 132 -7.54 -23.14 -14.42
C LEU A 132 -8.19 -22.41 -13.23
N GLY A 133 -9.09 -23.09 -12.50
CA GLY A 133 -9.63 -22.63 -11.23
C GLY A 133 -8.55 -22.42 -10.17
N ALA A 134 -7.61 -23.36 -10.03
CA ALA A 134 -6.49 -23.23 -9.11
C ALA A 134 -5.58 -22.04 -9.48
N CYS A 135 -5.26 -21.85 -10.76
CA CYS A 135 -4.50 -20.69 -11.23
C CYS A 135 -5.23 -19.37 -10.91
N MET A 136 -6.55 -19.33 -11.08
CA MET A 136 -7.34 -18.14 -10.74
C MET A 136 -7.35 -17.83 -9.26
N LEU A 137 -7.53 -18.84 -8.41
CA LEU A 137 -7.44 -18.65 -6.95
C LEU A 137 -6.07 -18.11 -6.55
N LEU A 138 -4.99 -18.64 -7.11
CA LEU A 138 -3.64 -18.12 -6.87
C LEU A 138 -3.50 -16.65 -7.26
N LEU A 139 -4.05 -16.23 -8.40
CA LEU A 139 -4.05 -14.82 -8.81
C LEU A 139 -4.86 -13.93 -7.87
N ILE A 140 -6.03 -14.39 -7.42
CA ILE A 140 -6.88 -13.65 -6.46
C ILE A 140 -6.15 -13.47 -5.13
N PHE A 141 -5.50 -14.51 -4.60
CA PHE A 141 -4.71 -14.40 -3.37
C PHE A 141 -3.54 -13.43 -3.52
N LYS A 142 -2.85 -13.42 -4.67
CA LYS A 142 -1.79 -12.44 -4.95
C LYS A 142 -2.34 -11.02 -5.05
N ALA A 143 -3.48 -10.83 -5.71
CA ALA A 143 -4.14 -9.54 -5.83
C ALA A 143 -4.54 -8.99 -4.45
N LYS A 144 -5.11 -9.84 -3.58
CA LYS A 144 -5.40 -9.48 -2.18
C LYS A 144 -4.14 -9.00 -1.46
N GLY A 145 -3.02 -9.72 -1.59
CA GLY A 145 -1.77 -9.34 -0.95
C GLY A 145 -1.22 -7.98 -1.40
N ILE A 146 -1.57 -7.48 -2.59
CA ILE A 146 -1.22 -6.12 -3.02
C ILE A 146 -2.14 -5.08 -2.37
N ASN A 147 -3.43 -5.37 -2.26
CA ASN A 147 -4.39 -4.49 -1.59
C ASN A 147 -4.08 -4.34 -0.10
N ASP A 148 -3.70 -5.44 0.56
CA ASP A 148 -3.26 -5.41 1.95
C ASP A 148 -2.02 -4.50 2.13
N MET A 149 -1.07 -4.55 1.19
CA MET A 149 0.10 -3.66 1.21
C MET A 149 -0.28 -2.18 0.99
N ALA A 150 -1.23 -1.91 0.10
CA ALA A 150 -1.73 -0.56 -0.11
C ALA A 150 -2.41 0.00 1.16
N ALA A 151 -3.17 -0.84 1.87
CA ALA A 151 -3.79 -0.49 3.15
C ALA A 151 -2.74 -0.23 4.25
N ILE A 152 -1.69 -1.06 4.32
CA ILE A 152 -0.56 -0.85 5.23
C ILE A 152 0.13 0.49 4.93
N HIS A 153 0.34 0.84 3.66
CA HIS A 153 0.94 2.14 3.30
C HIS A 153 0.08 3.32 3.73
N SER A 154 -1.25 3.24 3.61
CA SER A 154 -2.13 4.30 4.14
C SER A 154 -2.04 4.43 5.65
N LEU A 155 -1.94 3.31 6.37
CA LEU A 155 -1.78 3.31 7.82
C LEU A 155 -0.43 3.93 8.24
N LEU A 156 0.66 3.56 7.56
CA LEU A 156 1.99 4.14 7.81
C LEU A 156 2.00 5.65 7.55
N LEU A 157 1.33 6.10 6.48
CA LEU A 157 1.19 7.53 6.18
C LEU A 157 0.41 8.28 7.27
N TYR A 158 -0.69 7.70 7.74
CA TYR A 158 -1.48 8.30 8.81
C TYR A 158 -0.66 8.43 10.10
N GLY A 159 0.09 7.39 10.47
CA GLY A 159 0.99 7.43 11.63
C GLY A 159 2.11 8.46 11.48
N HIS A 160 2.63 8.69 10.27
CA HIS A 160 3.60 9.77 10.03
C HIS A 160 2.97 11.16 10.14
N GLN A 161 1.77 11.34 9.60
CA GLN A 161 1.04 12.59 9.72
C GLN A 161 0.81 12.95 11.19
N GLU A 162 0.35 12.00 12.00
CA GLU A 162 0.14 12.17 13.43
C GLU A 162 1.43 12.56 14.17
N ARG A 163 2.57 11.92 13.84
CA ARG A 163 3.88 12.29 14.42
C ARG A 163 4.26 13.72 14.07
N VAL A 164 4.15 14.11 12.81
CA VAL A 164 4.46 15.48 12.37
C VAL A 164 3.57 16.49 13.06
N THR A 165 2.26 16.23 13.13
CA THR A 165 1.32 17.07 13.88
C THR A 165 1.71 17.18 15.35
N SER A 166 2.05 16.07 16.00
CA SER A 166 2.46 16.07 17.42
C SER A 166 3.74 16.88 17.69
N ILE A 167 4.71 16.81 16.77
CA ILE A 167 5.97 17.59 16.85
C ILE A 167 5.64 19.07 16.69
N LEU A 168 4.84 19.42 15.68
CA LEU A 168 4.44 20.80 15.42
C LEU A 168 3.68 21.38 16.61
N THR A 169 2.70 20.65 17.14
CA THR A 169 1.92 21.03 18.32
C THR A 169 2.82 21.28 19.54
N ARG A 170 3.81 20.42 19.79
CA ARG A 170 4.80 20.63 20.87
C ARG A 170 5.66 21.89 20.66
N HIS A 171 6.06 22.17 19.42
CA HIS A 171 6.83 23.37 19.12
C HIS A 171 6.01 24.65 19.28
N VAL A 172 4.76 24.65 18.83
CA VAL A 172 3.85 25.80 18.97
C VAL A 172 3.62 26.09 20.46
N PHE A 173 3.19 25.09 21.24
CA PHE A 173 3.01 25.27 22.68
C PHE A 173 4.31 25.63 23.42
N GLY A 174 5.45 25.10 22.97
CA GLY A 174 6.75 25.45 23.53
C GLY A 174 7.17 26.90 23.25
N ILE A 175 6.75 27.48 22.12
CA ILE A 175 6.96 28.90 21.82
C ILE A 175 6.04 29.77 22.67
N GLU A 176 4.77 29.41 22.79
CA GLU A 176 3.80 30.13 23.63
C GLU A 176 4.24 30.17 25.10
N ALA A 177 4.68 29.04 25.66
CA ALA A 177 5.19 28.97 27.03
C ALA A 177 6.41 29.89 27.23
N ARG A 178 7.37 29.88 26.29
CA ARG A 178 8.55 30.76 26.35
C ARG A 178 8.19 32.23 26.24
N GLN A 179 7.19 32.58 25.44
CA GLN A 179 6.70 33.96 25.35
C GLN A 179 6.02 34.40 26.65
N GLN A 180 5.26 33.52 27.28
CA GLN A 180 4.61 33.81 28.56
C GLN A 180 5.63 33.96 29.70
N ASP A 181 6.65 33.10 29.75
CA ASP A 181 7.74 33.22 30.71
C ASP A 181 8.54 34.53 30.52
N ALA A 182 8.74 34.96 29.27
CA ALA A 182 9.41 36.23 28.96
C ALA A 182 8.57 37.44 29.40
N MET A 183 7.25 37.43 29.16
CA MET A 183 6.35 38.50 29.61
C MET A 183 6.30 38.58 31.14
N ALA A 184 6.25 37.44 31.84
CA ALA A 184 6.28 37.43 33.31
C ALA A 184 7.60 37.98 33.88
N ALA A 185 8.74 37.68 33.22
CA ALA A 185 10.03 38.22 33.63
C ALA A 185 10.14 39.74 33.41
N GLU A 186 9.56 40.28 32.34
CA GLU A 186 9.49 41.73 32.10
C GLU A 186 8.60 42.44 33.14
N ASP A 187 7.47 41.84 33.52
CA ASP A 187 6.59 42.39 34.57
C ASP A 187 7.28 42.43 35.95
N ASP A 188 8.07 41.41 36.28
CA ASP A 188 8.87 41.36 37.52
C ASP A 188 9.97 42.43 37.53
N GLU A 189 10.65 42.66 36.40
CA GLU A 189 11.67 43.72 36.25
C GLU A 189 11.05 45.13 36.35
N TYR A 190 9.88 45.32 35.75
CA TYR A 190 9.14 46.59 35.85
C TYR A 190 8.71 46.89 37.29
N ASN A 191 8.11 45.94 38.00
CA ASN A 191 7.71 46.14 39.40
C ASN A 191 8.93 46.44 40.29
N TYR A 192 10.05 45.74 40.09
CA TYR A 192 11.28 45.98 40.85
C TYR A 192 11.86 47.39 40.63
N THR A 193 11.81 47.91 39.40
CA THR A 193 12.30 49.27 39.10
C THR A 193 11.36 50.35 39.62
N HIS A 194 10.05 50.12 39.61
CA HIS A 194 9.07 51.09 40.13
C HIS A 194 9.12 51.22 41.65
N ASP A 195 9.21 50.12 42.41
CA ASP A 195 9.30 50.15 43.88
C ASP A 195 10.57 50.89 44.37
N ASN A 196 11.69 50.76 43.65
CA ASN A 196 12.93 51.44 44.02
C ASN A 196 12.88 52.97 43.81
N ASN A 197 12.10 53.47 42.84
CA ASN A 197 11.94 54.91 42.63
C ASN A 197 11.11 55.55 43.74
N ASP A 198 10.07 54.87 44.23
CA ASP A 198 9.21 55.39 45.31
C ASP A 198 9.97 55.53 46.65
N THR A 199 10.97 54.67 46.90
CA THR A 199 11.84 54.80 48.08
C THR A 199 12.86 55.94 48.01
N ASN A 200 13.19 56.47 46.82
CA ASN A 200 14.17 57.56 46.68
C ASN A 200 13.53 58.96 46.79
N GLU A 201 12.23 59.13 46.52
CA GLU A 201 11.56 60.43 46.65
C GLU A 201 11.34 60.87 48.11
N THR A 202 11.38 59.96 49.08
CA THR A 202 11.17 60.32 50.51
C THR A 202 12.43 60.77 51.25
N ALA A 203 13.60 60.79 50.61
CA ALA A 203 14.88 61.07 51.27
C ALA A 203 15.44 62.49 51.06
N THR A 204 14.74 63.38 50.35
CA THR A 204 15.24 64.72 50.02
C THR A 204 14.43 65.82 50.71
N ASP A 205 14.54 65.93 52.02
CA ASP A 205 14.17 67.16 52.75
C ASP A 205 15.13 67.40 53.92
N PRO A 206 16.32 67.99 53.67
CA PRO A 206 17.09 68.65 54.69
C PRO A 206 16.76 70.14 54.75
N ALA A 207 16.49 70.58 55.98
CA ALA A 207 16.25 71.95 56.44
C ALA A 207 17.35 72.97 56.07
#